data_AF-A0A9D3XYW6-F1
#
_entry.id   AF-A0A9D3XYW6-F1
#
_cell.length_a   1.000
_cell.length_b   1.000
_cell.length_c   1.000
_cell.angle_alpha   90.00
_cell.angle_beta   90.00
_cell.angle_gamma   90.00
#
_symmetry.space_group_name_H-M   'P 1'
#
loop_
_entity.id
_entity.type
_entity.pdbx_description
1 polymer ?
#
loop_
_entity_poly.entity_id
_entity_poly.type
_entity_poly.pdbx_seq_one_letter_code
_entity_poly.pdbx_strand_id
1 'polypeptide(L)'
;EPIVSLTKGPNSLIDGENKKIAAICTAATGKPGADIEWEGGLGEVESSSTLFPNETVTVVARYKLIPTKFARGRRITCVVRHPALEKELRYPYMLDIL
;
A
#
# COMPACT_ATOMS: atom_id res chain seq x y z
N GLU A 1 1.46 9.28 16.44
CA GLU A 1 0.86 9.00 15.12
C GLU A 1 1.75 8.01 14.37
N PRO A 2 1.22 7.18 13.46
CA PRO A 2 2.02 6.24 12.70
C PRO A 2 2.88 6.95 11.65
N ILE A 3 4.09 6.46 11.41
CA ILE A 3 4.96 6.96 10.34
C ILE A 3 4.62 6.21 9.06
N VAL A 4 4.10 6.91 8.05
CA VAL A 4 3.65 6.30 6.80
C VAL A 4 4.71 6.45 5.70
N SER A 5 5.01 5.37 5.00
CA SER A 5 5.85 5.37 3.80
C SER A 5 5.21 4.56 2.66
N LEU A 6 5.39 5.05 1.44
CA LEU A 6 4.92 4.41 0.21
C LEU A 6 6.11 4.12 -0.68
N THR A 7 6.31 2.86 -1.06
CA THR A 7 7.42 2.41 -1.89
C THR A 7 6.94 1.63 -3.10
N LYS A 8 7.69 1.70 -4.21
CA LYS A 8 7.47 0.85 -5.40
C LYS A 8 7.74 -0.61 -5.07
N GLY A 9 6.99 -1.52 -5.69
CA GLY A 9 7.24 -2.95 -5.57
C GLY A 9 8.64 -3.36 -6.09
N PRO A 10 9.18 -4.50 -5.64
CA PRO A 10 10.56 -4.90 -5.94
C PRO A 10 10.78 -5.26 -7.42
N ASN A 11 9.73 -5.61 -8.15
CA ASN A 11 9.79 -6.10 -9.51
C ASN A 11 9.17 -5.08 -10.48
N SER A 12 9.75 -4.96 -11.67
CA SER A 12 9.11 -4.25 -12.79
C SER A 12 7.79 -4.91 -13.17
N LEU A 13 6.80 -4.10 -13.53
CA LEU A 13 5.48 -4.54 -13.98
C LEU A 13 5.50 -4.60 -15.50
N ILE A 14 5.63 -5.78 -16.10
CA ILE A 14 5.69 -5.93 -17.57
C ILE A 14 4.35 -6.49 -18.05
N ASP A 15 3.78 -5.87 -19.08
CA ASP A 15 2.49 -6.26 -19.67
C ASP A 15 2.40 -7.77 -19.97
N GLY A 16 1.33 -8.42 -19.47
CA GLY A 16 1.06 -9.84 -19.69
C GLY A 16 1.78 -10.80 -18.74
N GLU A 17 2.58 -10.31 -17.79
CA GLU A 17 3.16 -11.15 -16.75
C GLU A 17 2.15 -11.56 -15.66
N ASN A 18 2.60 -12.48 -14.80
CA ASN A 18 1.88 -12.90 -13.62
C ASN A 18 1.65 -11.75 -12.62
N LYS A 19 0.76 -11.99 -11.66
CA LYS A 19 0.46 -11.07 -10.55
C LYS A 19 1.75 -10.67 -9.81
N LYS A 20 2.01 -9.36 -9.71
CA LYS A 20 3.19 -8.76 -9.06
C LYS A 20 2.78 -7.70 -8.05
N ILE A 21 3.67 -7.42 -7.09
CA ILE A 21 3.52 -6.30 -6.16
C ILE A 21 3.85 -5.01 -6.91
N ALA A 22 2.89 -4.10 -7.00
CA ALA A 22 3.05 -2.80 -7.67
C ALA A 22 3.57 -1.73 -6.72
N ALA A 23 3.04 -1.71 -5.49
CA ALA A 23 3.40 -0.75 -4.46
C ALA A 23 3.21 -1.35 -3.06
N ILE A 24 3.93 -0.79 -2.09
CA ILE A 24 3.91 -1.20 -0.69
C ILE A 24 3.70 0.05 0.15
N CYS A 25 2.63 0.04 0.97
CA CYS A 25 2.34 1.10 1.91
C CYS A 25 2.58 0.57 3.33
N THR A 26 3.39 1.27 4.10
CA THR A 26 3.78 0.87 5.46
C THR A 26 3.38 1.98 6.43
N ALA A 27 2.57 1.65 7.42
CA ALA A 27 2.27 2.51 8.56
C ALA A 27 2.97 1.95 9.80
N ALA A 28 4.10 2.54 10.17
CA ALA A 28 4.94 2.07 11.26
C ALA A 28 4.56 2.70 12.61
N THR A 29 4.84 1.98 13.69
CA THR A 29 4.77 2.47 15.08
C THR A 29 3.42 3.10 15.46
N GLY A 30 2.31 2.57 14.96
CA GLY A 30 0.96 2.99 15.34
C GLY A 30 0.53 2.38 16.68
N LYS A 31 -0.26 3.10 17.48
CA LYS A 31 -0.90 2.56 18.70
C LYS A 31 -2.31 3.13 18.83
N PRO A 32 -3.37 2.36 18.53
CA PRO A 32 -3.36 0.99 17.99
C PRO A 32 -2.79 0.92 16.56
N GLY A 33 -2.68 -0.27 15.97
CA GLY A 33 -2.25 -0.40 14.57
C GLY A 33 -3.12 0.42 13.62
N ALA A 34 -2.49 1.04 12.62
CA ALA A 34 -3.21 1.80 11.61
C ALA A 34 -3.98 0.88 10.67
N ASP A 35 -5.12 1.35 10.19
CA ASP A 35 -5.88 0.71 9.12
C ASP A 35 -5.38 1.24 7.77
N ILE A 36 -5.13 0.33 6.82
CA ILE A 36 -4.61 0.68 5.50
C ILE A 36 -5.52 0.06 4.42
N GLU A 37 -6.12 0.93 3.62
CA GLU A 37 -6.91 0.57 2.45
C GLU A 37 -6.22 1.02 1.15
N TRP A 38 -6.57 0.37 0.05
CA TRP A 38 -6.13 0.79 -1.28
C TRP A 38 -7.31 1.08 -2.18
N GLU A 39 -7.30 2.27 -2.76
CA GLU A 39 -8.21 2.65 -3.83
C GLU A 39 -7.57 2.42 -5.20
N GLY A 40 -8.41 2.13 -6.20
CA GLY A 40 -8.00 1.96 -7.59
C GLY A 40 -8.71 0.78 -8.27
N GLY A 41 -9.02 -0.28 -7.51
CA GLY A 41 -9.85 -1.39 -7.98
C GLY A 41 -9.23 -2.21 -9.13
N LEU A 42 -7.92 -2.12 -9.34
CA LEU A 42 -7.18 -2.83 -10.40
C LEU A 42 -6.50 -4.11 -9.92
N GLY A 43 -6.64 -4.47 -8.65
CA GLY A 43 -5.85 -5.51 -8.02
C GLY A 43 -6.35 -5.89 -6.63
N GLU A 44 -5.52 -6.63 -5.91
CA GLU A 44 -5.79 -7.18 -4.60
C GLU A 44 -4.79 -6.61 -3.58
N VAL A 45 -5.16 -6.63 -2.31
CA VAL A 45 -4.32 -6.15 -1.20
C VAL A 45 -3.92 -7.34 -0.35
N GLU A 46 -2.63 -7.44 -0.04
CA GLU A 46 -2.11 -8.33 0.99
C GLU A 46 -1.57 -7.48 2.15
N SER A 47 -2.20 -7.60 3.32
CA SER A 47 -1.81 -6.89 4.54
C SER A 47 -1.14 -7.82 5.55
N SER A 48 -0.10 -7.33 6.22
CA SER A 48 0.56 -7.99 7.35
C SER A 48 0.82 -6.99 8.47
N SER A 49 0.62 -7.39 9.73
CA SER A 49 0.93 -6.56 10.89
C SER A 49 2.03 -7.18 11.76
N THR A 50 2.78 -6.33 12.46
CA THR A 50 3.82 -6.74 13.41
C THR A 50 3.64 -5.94 14.69
N LEU A 51 3.41 -6.64 15.81
CA LEU A 51 3.33 -6.06 17.15
C LEU A 51 4.72 -6.03 17.79
N PHE A 52 5.07 -4.89 18.37
CA PHE A 52 6.35 -4.67 19.06
C PHE A 52 6.16 -4.66 20.59
N PRO A 53 7.23 -4.91 21.38
CA PRO A 53 7.16 -4.92 22.85
C PRO A 53 6.70 -3.59 23.48
N ASN A 54 6.87 -2.47 22.77
CA ASN A 54 6.36 -1.15 23.19
C ASN A 54 4.85 -0.97 22.89
N GLU A 55 4.15 -2.06 22.55
CA GLU A 55 2.73 -2.12 22.18
C GLU A 55 2.39 -1.30 20.93
N THR A 56 3.39 -0.91 20.13
CA THR A 56 3.16 -0.32 18.82
C THR A 56 3.01 -1.42 17.78
N VAL A 57 2.25 -1.13 16.73
CA VAL A 57 1.99 -2.04 15.62
C VAL A 57 2.43 -1.36 14.34
N THR A 58 3.20 -2.08 13.54
CA THR A 58 3.50 -1.70 12.16
C THR A 58 2.64 -2.53 11.21
N VAL A 59 1.92 -1.86 10.32
CA VAL A 59 1.08 -2.49 9.31
C VAL A 59 1.71 -2.25 7.93
N VAL A 60 1.81 -3.32 7.14
CA VAL A 60 2.35 -3.29 5.78
C VAL A 60 1.29 -3.83 4.84
N ALA A 61 0.83 -3.00 3.91
CA ALA A 61 -0.16 -3.35 2.88
C ALA A 61 0.50 -3.33 1.49
N ARG A 62 0.53 -4.49 0.85
CA ARG A 62 1.11 -4.71 -0.48
C ARG A 62 -0.01 -4.76 -1.52
N TYR A 63 0.04 -3.86 -2.49
CA TYR A 63 -0.92 -3.85 -3.60
C TYR A 63 -0.40 -4.76 -4.72
N LYS A 64 -1.15 -5.82 -5.04
CA LYS A 64 -0.82 -6.82 -6.04
C LYS A 64 -1.76 -6.70 -7.24
N LEU A 65 -1.23 -6.73 -8.46
CA LEU A 65 -2.03 -6.71 -9.68
C LEU A 65 -1.37 -7.53 -10.79
N ILE A 66 -2.16 -7.95 -11.77
CA ILE A 66 -1.65 -8.50 -13.03
C ILE A 66 -1.33 -7.31 -13.94
N PRO A 67 -0.06 -7.09 -14.33
CA PRO A 67 0.30 -5.96 -15.16
C PRO A 67 -0.38 -6.06 -16.53
N THR A 68 -1.16 -5.04 -16.87
CA THR A 68 -1.80 -4.92 -18.18
C THR A 68 -1.61 -3.51 -18.73
N LYS A 69 -1.54 -3.36 -20.05
CA LYS A 69 -1.54 -2.05 -20.71
C LYS A 69 -2.69 -1.14 -20.28
N PHE A 70 -3.85 -1.69 -19.93
CA PHE A 70 -4.98 -0.92 -19.40
C PHE A 70 -4.67 -0.23 -18.05
N ALA A 71 -3.84 -0.86 -17.23
CA ALA A 71 -3.41 -0.34 -15.94
C ALA A 71 -2.28 0.71 -16.06
N ARG A 72 -1.66 0.88 -17.23
CA ARG A 72 -0.59 1.86 -17.46
C ARG A 72 -1.10 3.27 -17.19
N GLY A 73 -0.37 4.02 -16.36
CA GLY A 73 -0.72 5.39 -15.99
C GLY A 73 -1.99 5.50 -15.14
N ARG A 74 -2.56 4.38 -14.65
CA ARG A 74 -3.65 4.44 -13.68
C ARG A 74 -3.12 4.77 -12.30
N ARG A 75 -3.92 5.49 -11.52
CA ARG A 75 -3.60 5.87 -10.15
C ARG A 75 -4.22 4.88 -9.18
N ILE A 76 -3.41 4.34 -8.29
CA ILE A 76 -3.86 3.67 -7.06
C ILE A 76 -3.54 4.58 -5.88
N THR A 77 -4.29 4.50 -4.77
CA THR A 77 -4.07 5.37 -3.62
C THR A 77 -4.03 4.54 -2.35
N CYS A 78 -2.96 4.65 -1.57
CA CYS A 78 -2.94 4.13 -0.20
C CYS A 78 -3.66 5.12 0.71
N VAL A 79 -4.68 4.65 1.43
CA VAL A 79 -5.45 5.42 2.40
C VAL A 79 -5.16 4.87 3.79
N VAL A 80 -4.59 5.69 4.66
CA VAL A 80 -4.21 5.29 6.02
C VAL A 80 -5.09 5.99 7.04
N ARG A 81 -5.77 5.21 7.88
CA ARG A 81 -6.61 5.68 8.97
C ARG A 81 -6.02 5.29 10.32
N HIS A 82 -6.01 6.24 11.25
CA HIS A 82 -5.52 5.98 12.60
C HIS A 82 -6.11 7.01 13.58
N PRO A 83 -6.45 6.64 14.83
CA PRO A 83 -7.12 7.55 15.79
C PRO A 83 -6.33 8.82 16.13
N ALA A 84 -5.00 8.75 16.06
CA ALA A 84 -4.12 9.91 16.30
C ALA A 84 -3.98 10.86 15.08
N LEU A 85 -4.65 10.58 13.96
CA LEU A 85 -4.68 11.45 12.79
C LEU A 85 -6.01 12.20 12.76
N GLU A 86 -5.99 13.52 12.50
CA GLU A 86 -7.21 14.31 12.37
C GLU A 86 -8.06 13.88 11.16
N LYS A 87 -7.40 13.39 10.10
CA LYS A 87 -7.98 12.91 8.86
C LYS A 87 -7.16 11.76 8.31
N GLU A 88 -7.75 10.96 7.43
CA GLU A 88 -7.02 9.93 6.71
C GLU A 88 -5.89 10.52 5.85
N LEU A 89 -4.74 9.85 5.86
CA LEU A 89 -3.61 10.20 4.99
C LEU A 89 -3.76 9.46 3.67
N ARG A 90 -3.48 10.14 2.56
CA ARG A 90 -3.73 9.63 1.21
C ARG A 90 -2.47 9.77 0.37
N TYR A 91 -1.91 8.63 -0.06
CA TYR A 91 -0.67 8.56 -0.83
C TYR A 91 -0.95 7.98 -2.22
N PRO A 92 -1.07 8.83 -3.26
CA PRO A 92 -1.28 8.37 -4.62
C PRO A 92 -0.01 7.74 -5.21
N TYR A 93 -0.19 6.72 -6.04
CA TYR A 93 0.86 6.03 -6.79
C TYR A 93 0.40 5.81 -8.23
N MET A 94 1.24 6.22 -9.20
CA MET A 94 0.99 6.00 -10.62
C MET A 94 1.61 4.69 -11.07
N LEU A 95 0.80 3.82 -11.68
CA LEU A 95 1.26 2.55 -12.20
C LEU A 95 2.11 2.74 -13.45
N ASP A 96 3.35 2.26 -13.37
CA ASP A 96 4.31 2.24 -14.45
C ASP A 96 4.43 0.80 -14.99
N ILE A 97 3.66 0.53 -16.06
CA ILE A 97 3.60 -0.78 -16.73
C ILE A 97 4.44 -0.72 -18.00
N LEU A 98 5.47 -1.56 -18.09
CA LEU A 98 6.38 -1.68 -19.23
C LEU A 98 5.75 -2.52 -20.36
#